data_AF-A0A3B9HIV1-F1
#
_entry.id   AF-A0A3B9HIV1-F1
#
_cell.length_a   1.000
_cell.length_b   1.000
_cell.length_c   1.000
_cell.angle_alpha   90.00
_cell.angle_beta   90.00
_cell.angle_gamma   90.00
#
_symmetry.space_group_name_H-M   'P 1'
#
loop_
_entity.id
_entity.type
_entity.pdbx_description
1 polymer ?
#
loop_
_entity_poly.entity_id
_entity_poly.type
_entity_poly.pdbx_seq_one_letter_code
_entity_poly.pdbx_strand_id
1 'polypeptide(L)'
;MSHHERIWLLTLPLVCSLHACSFRTMSVYEQPASADTLSHVGNFYSVDIWNDYITNEFWFSPDTAACLQVTNAFDLNDNGNGSLLLQWNKQAGCSWLGIGFGWDGWASKNLSQIVDRGAIQFMARSSSGNLKGLPWAMALEDYNGAQAWAGVFPEFIDNQEITGQWTRVQVPLKAFDTKMFHADLSMVKQLIIQLEADGVVYIDDVRVVDLGEHNNRSVDISYNGSSRTLLDQPGAGVQMALTDSSIVLTAVVEDAIHVGTSSEEWPKMENDGLILAFSSNPDLDNSRKQLFLSDRLLFLPAMKNGLVWDDVNRQTLARPVLFEKTASGYRLTAELSFRELGISKWEQDENYLLDVAVVDRQSSELVVRYRWNGDDKPAFERNPSTWGSIHVTSELSAK
;
A
#
# COMPACT_ATOMS: atom_id res chain seq x y z
N MET A 1 -26.41 -93.48 11.90
CA MET A 1 -26.07 -92.05 11.86
C MET A 1 -25.75 -91.68 10.43
N SER A 2 -26.42 -90.65 9.92
CA SER A 2 -25.92 -89.69 8.93
C SER A 2 -25.38 -90.22 7.60
N HIS A 3 -26.20 -90.18 6.54
CA HIS A 3 -26.08 -89.20 5.45
C HIS A 3 -26.90 -89.60 4.22
N HIS A 4 -27.42 -88.57 3.55
CA HIS A 4 -27.94 -88.53 2.17
C HIS A 4 -29.26 -89.31 1.95
N GLU A 5 -30.24 -88.86 1.16
CA GLU A 5 -30.29 -88.00 -0.02
C GLU A 5 -31.71 -87.41 -0.11
N ARG A 6 -31.89 -86.25 -0.74
CA ARG A 6 -32.53 -86.18 -2.08
C ARG A 6 -32.76 -84.73 -2.53
N ILE A 7 -32.30 -84.55 -3.75
CA ILE A 7 -32.44 -83.44 -4.67
C ILE A 7 -33.92 -83.15 -4.95
N TRP A 8 -34.29 -81.87 -4.98
CA TRP A 8 -35.37 -81.37 -5.82
C TRP A 8 -34.87 -80.14 -6.58
N LEU A 9 -34.76 -80.31 -7.91
CA LEU A 9 -34.61 -79.22 -8.86
C LEU A 9 -35.89 -78.39 -8.88
N LEU A 10 -35.75 -77.07 -8.72
CA LEU A 10 -36.76 -76.09 -9.10
C LEU A 10 -36.07 -75.02 -9.94
N THR A 11 -36.26 -75.15 -11.25
CA THR A 11 -35.91 -74.17 -12.27
C THR A 11 -36.91 -73.02 -12.23
N LEU A 12 -36.44 -71.79 -12.01
CA LEU A 12 -37.19 -70.56 -12.31
C LEU A 12 -36.34 -69.61 -13.17
N PRO A 13 -36.97 -68.89 -14.11
CA PRO A 13 -36.34 -68.44 -15.34
C PRO A 13 -35.51 -67.16 -15.19
N LEU A 14 -34.46 -67.13 -16.00
CA LEU A 14 -33.55 -66.01 -16.27
C LEU A 14 -34.35 -64.79 -16.79
N VAL A 15 -34.46 -63.75 -15.97
CA VAL A 15 -34.89 -62.41 -16.41
C VAL A 15 -33.64 -61.54 -16.49
N CYS A 16 -33.08 -61.43 -17.70
CA CYS A 16 -32.05 -60.44 -18.03
C CYS A 16 -32.69 -59.04 -18.08
N SER A 17 -32.64 -58.31 -16.97
CA SER A 17 -32.89 -56.87 -16.96
C SER A 17 -31.62 -56.14 -17.39
N LEU A 18 -31.55 -55.83 -18.69
CA LEU A 18 -30.60 -54.87 -19.27
C LEU A 18 -30.82 -53.49 -18.62
N HIS A 19 -30.12 -53.22 -17.53
CA HIS A 19 -29.97 -51.85 -17.04
C HIS A 19 -28.97 -51.15 -17.94
N ALA A 20 -29.49 -50.34 -18.86
CA ALA A 20 -28.69 -49.35 -19.55
C ALA A 20 -28.17 -48.35 -18.50
N CYS A 21 -26.95 -48.54 -18.03
CA CYS A 21 -26.19 -47.48 -17.38
C CYS A 21 -26.02 -46.36 -18.40
N SER A 22 -26.76 -45.27 -18.27
CA SER A 22 -26.37 -44.02 -18.93
C SER A 22 -25.19 -43.45 -18.15
N PHE A 23 -24.01 -43.52 -18.75
CA PHE A 23 -22.87 -42.75 -18.25
C PHE A 23 -23.15 -41.28 -18.54
N ARG A 24 -23.35 -40.48 -17.49
CA ARG A 24 -23.20 -39.03 -17.60
C ARG A 24 -21.71 -38.72 -17.60
N THR A 25 -21.22 -38.14 -18.69
CA THR A 25 -19.92 -37.46 -18.69
C THR A 25 -20.02 -36.26 -17.76
N MET A 26 -19.34 -36.32 -16.62
CA MET A 26 -19.06 -35.14 -15.82
C MET A 26 -17.77 -34.51 -16.31
N SER A 27 -17.81 -33.21 -16.62
CA SER A 27 -16.60 -32.40 -16.74
C SER A 27 -15.93 -32.37 -15.36
N VAL A 28 -14.63 -32.67 -15.32
CA VAL A 28 -13.82 -32.65 -14.09
C VAL A 28 -13.68 -31.22 -13.52
N TYR A 29 -14.07 -30.19 -14.27
CA TYR A 29 -13.71 -28.79 -14.02
C TYR A 29 -14.90 -27.81 -14.06
N GLU A 30 -16.08 -28.20 -13.58
CA GLU A 30 -17.16 -27.24 -13.33
C GLU A 30 -17.81 -27.50 -11.96
N GLN A 31 -16.99 -27.41 -10.92
CA GLN A 31 -17.46 -26.79 -9.69
C GLN A 31 -16.93 -25.36 -9.69
N PRO A 32 -17.77 -24.32 -9.53
CA PRO A 32 -17.23 -23.01 -9.19
C PRO A 32 -16.37 -23.21 -7.93
N ALA A 33 -15.13 -22.72 -7.96
CA ALA A 33 -14.27 -22.74 -6.79
C ALA A 33 -15.09 -22.20 -5.61
N SER A 34 -15.17 -22.97 -4.52
CA SER A 34 -15.75 -22.50 -3.28
C SER A 34 -15.15 -21.13 -2.97
N ALA A 35 -15.99 -20.15 -2.65
CA ALA A 35 -15.53 -18.84 -2.21
C ALA A 35 -14.42 -19.04 -1.17
N ASP A 36 -13.26 -18.41 -1.37
CA ASP A 36 -12.12 -18.52 -0.47
C ASP A 36 -12.55 -18.03 0.91
N THR A 37 -12.60 -18.93 1.89
CA THR A 37 -13.04 -18.64 3.26
C THR A 37 -11.88 -18.35 4.20
N LEU A 38 -10.63 -18.50 3.74
CA LEU A 38 -9.45 -18.24 4.56
C LEU A 38 -9.16 -16.74 4.59
N SER A 39 -8.70 -16.24 5.74
CA SER A 39 -8.25 -14.84 5.84
C SER A 39 -6.94 -14.68 5.06
N HIS A 40 -6.85 -13.63 4.24
CA HIS A 40 -5.69 -13.41 3.38
C HIS A 40 -5.47 -11.92 3.06
N VAL A 41 -4.24 -11.58 2.66
CA VAL A 41 -3.86 -10.29 2.06
C VAL A 41 -3.32 -10.58 0.67
N GLY A 42 -4.06 -10.24 -0.39
CA GLY A 42 -3.70 -10.71 -1.73
C GLY A 42 -3.61 -12.25 -1.76
N ASN A 43 -2.46 -12.81 -2.15
CA ASN A 43 -2.20 -14.26 -2.13
C ASN A 43 -1.48 -14.75 -0.86
N PHE A 44 -1.39 -13.92 0.18
CA PHE A 44 -0.72 -14.24 1.44
C PHE A 44 -1.73 -14.70 2.49
N TYR A 45 -1.60 -15.93 3.00
CA TYR A 45 -2.59 -16.58 3.88
C TYR A 45 -2.17 -16.72 5.35
N SER A 46 -0.87 -16.67 5.66
CA SER A 46 -0.38 -16.80 7.05
C SER A 46 -0.55 -15.47 7.81
N VAL A 47 -1.76 -14.92 7.84
CA VAL A 47 -2.01 -13.55 8.35
C VAL A 47 -1.94 -13.45 9.86
N ASP A 48 -2.22 -14.50 10.62
CA ASP A 48 -2.14 -14.47 12.08
C ASP A 48 -0.71 -14.72 12.56
N ILE A 49 -0.16 -13.81 13.35
CA ILE A 49 1.22 -13.92 13.89
C ILE A 49 1.19 -14.42 15.32
N TRP A 50 0.33 -13.84 16.16
CA TRP A 50 0.14 -14.24 17.55
C TRP A 50 -1.20 -13.75 18.12
N ASN A 51 -1.83 -14.57 18.96
CA ASN A 51 -3.05 -14.25 19.68
C ASN A 51 -3.09 -14.88 21.10
N ASP A 52 -3.90 -14.25 21.97
CA ASP A 52 -4.34 -14.72 23.29
C ASP A 52 -3.27 -14.87 24.38
N TYR A 53 -2.30 -15.79 24.23
CA TYR A 53 -1.36 -16.13 25.29
C TYR A 53 0.00 -16.63 24.78
N ILE A 54 1.01 -16.60 25.66
CA ILE A 54 2.35 -17.13 25.40
C ILE A 54 2.27 -18.61 25.00
N THR A 55 2.78 -18.91 23.80
CA THR A 55 2.96 -20.28 23.29
C THR A 55 4.44 -20.64 23.26
N ASN A 56 4.77 -21.85 22.79
CA ASN A 56 6.15 -22.28 22.53
C ASN A 56 6.83 -21.55 21.35
N GLU A 57 6.08 -20.72 20.61
CA GLU A 57 6.62 -19.91 19.53
C GLU A 57 6.99 -18.50 19.99
N PHE A 58 6.55 -18.10 21.19
CA PHE A 58 6.93 -16.85 21.81
C PHE A 58 8.25 -17.00 22.57
N TRP A 59 9.14 -16.01 22.43
CA TRP A 59 10.35 -15.91 23.24
C TRP A 59 10.61 -14.46 23.66
N PHE A 60 11.45 -14.29 24.67
CA PHE A 60 11.93 -12.99 25.11
C PHE A 60 13.37 -13.12 25.60
N SER A 61 14.08 -12.00 25.69
CA SER A 61 15.50 -11.96 26.08
C SER A 61 15.76 -12.79 27.35
N PRO A 62 16.78 -13.67 27.34
CA PRO A 62 17.16 -14.42 28.55
C PRO A 62 17.80 -13.50 29.59
N ASP A 63 17.71 -13.87 30.86
CA ASP A 63 18.36 -13.19 31.98
C ASP A 63 17.93 -11.72 32.20
N THR A 64 16.75 -11.32 31.71
CA THR A 64 16.26 -9.94 31.81
C THR A 64 15.15 -9.75 32.84
N ALA A 65 15.01 -10.63 33.84
CA ALA A 65 13.91 -10.57 34.81
C ALA A 65 13.80 -9.22 35.58
N ALA A 66 14.93 -8.51 35.73
CA ALA A 66 14.97 -7.18 36.33
C ALA A 66 14.51 -6.05 35.38
N CYS A 67 14.50 -6.31 34.07
CA CYS A 67 14.27 -5.31 33.03
C CYS A 67 13.04 -5.60 32.16
N LEU A 68 12.53 -6.83 32.13
CA LEU A 68 11.40 -7.25 31.32
C LEU A 68 10.58 -8.31 32.05
N GLN A 69 9.28 -8.03 32.14
CA GLN A 69 8.26 -8.96 32.58
C GLN A 69 7.23 -9.08 31.47
N VAL A 70 6.94 -10.32 31.08
CA VAL A 70 5.89 -10.67 30.12
C VAL A 70 4.90 -11.58 30.82
N THR A 71 3.63 -11.17 30.88
CA THR A 71 2.59 -11.90 31.61
C THR A 71 1.33 -12.03 30.76
N ASN A 72 0.70 -13.21 30.77
CA ASN A 72 -0.63 -13.38 30.19
C ASN A 72 -1.69 -12.66 31.03
N ALA A 73 -2.60 -11.94 30.37
CA ALA A 73 -3.77 -11.30 30.96
C ALA A 73 -5.04 -11.88 30.33
N PHE A 74 -5.63 -12.89 30.98
CA PHE A 74 -6.80 -13.61 30.45
C PHE A 74 -8.14 -12.84 30.59
N ASP A 75 -8.20 -11.86 31.50
CA ASP A 75 -9.42 -11.08 31.75
C ASP A 75 -9.43 -9.73 31.02
N LEU A 76 -8.43 -9.48 30.15
CA LEU A 76 -8.28 -8.23 29.43
C LEU A 76 -7.76 -8.50 28.02
N ASN A 77 -8.61 -8.33 27.02
CA ASN A 77 -8.29 -8.59 25.61
C ASN A 77 -9.10 -7.66 24.68
N ASP A 78 -8.65 -7.51 23.45
CA ASP A 78 -9.39 -6.89 22.34
C ASP A 78 -10.14 -7.96 21.54
N ASN A 79 -9.45 -9.07 21.25
CA ASN A 79 -9.98 -10.21 20.52
C ASN A 79 -9.65 -11.52 21.27
N GLY A 80 -10.38 -12.60 20.99
CA GLY A 80 -10.09 -13.92 21.58
C GLY A 80 -10.22 -14.00 23.11
N ASN A 81 -9.22 -14.59 23.78
CA ASN A 81 -9.28 -15.06 25.18
C ASN A 81 -8.22 -14.46 26.11
N GLY A 82 -7.36 -13.56 25.63
CA GLY A 82 -6.32 -12.96 26.48
C GLY A 82 -5.46 -11.94 25.74
N SER A 83 -4.59 -11.29 26.48
CA SER A 83 -3.54 -10.41 25.94
C SER A 83 -2.21 -10.62 26.68
N LEU A 84 -1.15 -9.95 26.22
CA LEU A 84 0.13 -9.89 26.93
C LEU A 84 0.30 -8.54 27.61
N LEU A 85 0.57 -8.55 28.91
CA LEU A 85 1.13 -7.41 29.61
C LEU A 85 2.66 -7.42 29.48
N LEU A 86 3.19 -6.39 28.84
CA LEU A 86 4.61 -6.10 28.76
C LEU A 86 4.94 -4.98 29.75
N GLN A 87 5.85 -5.26 30.68
CA GLN A 87 6.46 -4.25 31.54
C GLN A 87 7.97 -4.32 31.36
N TRP A 88 8.58 -3.21 30.97
CA TRP A 88 10.02 -3.15 30.74
C TRP A 88 10.67 -1.88 31.28
N ASN A 89 11.97 -1.98 31.54
CA ASN A 89 12.84 -0.87 31.87
C ASN A 89 14.26 -1.20 31.41
N LYS A 90 14.66 -0.66 30.25
CA LYS A 90 16.02 -0.84 29.70
C LYS A 90 17.08 -0.16 30.56
N GLN A 91 16.72 0.90 31.27
CA GLN A 91 17.63 1.64 32.15
C GLN A 91 18.01 0.83 33.41
N ALA A 92 17.35 -0.30 33.68
CA ALA A 92 17.68 -1.22 34.77
C ALA A 92 18.96 -2.06 34.52
N GLY A 93 19.66 -1.86 33.39
CA GLY A 93 20.99 -2.42 33.15
C GLY A 93 21.07 -3.51 32.08
N CYS A 94 20.00 -3.73 31.31
CA CYS A 94 19.99 -4.70 30.22
C CYS A 94 20.47 -4.07 28.91
N SER A 95 21.47 -4.69 28.27
CA SER A 95 22.05 -4.20 27.00
C SER A 95 21.06 -4.30 25.83
N TRP A 96 20.25 -5.35 25.82
CA TRP A 96 19.23 -5.60 24.82
C TRP A 96 17.99 -6.20 25.48
N LEU A 97 16.83 -5.72 25.05
CA LEU A 97 15.52 -6.22 25.47
C LEU A 97 14.65 -6.40 24.25
N GLY A 98 14.07 -7.57 24.12
CA GLY A 98 13.13 -7.84 23.06
C GLY A 98 12.32 -9.10 23.30
N ILE A 99 11.26 -9.18 22.53
CA ILE A 99 10.37 -10.32 22.42
C ILE A 99 10.34 -10.75 20.96
N GLY A 100 9.97 -12.00 20.70
CA GLY A 100 9.78 -12.47 19.35
C GLY A 100 8.67 -13.50 19.24
N PHE A 101 8.05 -13.50 18.08
CA PHE A 101 6.98 -14.40 17.68
C PHE A 101 7.51 -15.28 16.55
N GLY A 102 7.80 -16.53 16.87
CA GLY A 102 7.79 -17.60 15.91
C GLY A 102 6.40 -17.61 15.28
N TRP A 103 6.36 -17.40 13.97
CA TRP A 103 5.12 -17.16 13.26
C TRP A 103 4.77 -18.42 12.46
N ASP A 104 3.53 -18.91 12.58
CA ASP A 104 2.99 -20.02 11.80
C ASP A 104 3.91 -21.25 11.83
N GLY A 105 4.20 -21.79 13.02
CA GLY A 105 5.05 -22.98 13.12
C GLY A 105 6.52 -22.73 12.78
N TRP A 106 6.97 -21.47 12.81
CA TRP A 106 8.28 -21.05 12.28
C TRP A 106 8.43 -21.36 10.78
N ALA A 107 7.34 -21.48 10.01
CA ALA A 107 7.38 -21.71 8.58
C ALA A 107 7.94 -20.49 7.83
N SER A 108 8.27 -20.65 6.55
CA SER A 108 8.75 -19.55 5.71
C SER A 108 7.61 -18.76 5.10
N LYS A 109 7.69 -17.43 5.16
CA LYS A 109 6.66 -16.50 4.71
C LYS A 109 7.23 -15.61 3.62
N ASN A 110 6.55 -15.60 2.49
CA ASN A 110 6.84 -14.66 1.43
C ASN A 110 5.97 -13.41 1.57
N LEU A 111 6.50 -12.40 2.25
CA LEU A 111 5.88 -11.09 2.36
C LEU A 111 6.19 -10.18 1.18
N SER A 112 7.17 -10.52 0.33
CA SER A 112 7.58 -9.70 -0.82
C SER A 112 6.42 -9.39 -1.77
N GLN A 113 5.41 -10.26 -1.81
CA GLN A 113 4.21 -10.11 -2.65
C GLN A 113 3.21 -9.07 -2.12
N ILE A 114 3.32 -8.69 -0.85
CA ILE A 114 2.37 -7.80 -0.18
C ILE A 114 3.05 -6.59 0.46
N VAL A 115 4.37 -6.39 0.26
CA VAL A 115 5.13 -5.25 0.81
C VAL A 115 4.44 -3.92 0.51
N ASP A 116 3.81 -3.81 -0.65
CA ASP A 116 3.19 -2.56 -1.09
C ASP A 116 1.86 -2.21 -0.41
N ARG A 117 1.20 -3.18 0.22
CA ARG A 117 -0.16 -3.04 0.77
C ARG A 117 -0.34 -3.58 2.19
N GLY A 118 0.58 -4.40 2.67
CA GLY A 118 0.48 -5.03 3.98
C GLY A 118 1.05 -4.17 5.11
N ALA A 119 0.52 -4.39 6.32
CA ALA A 119 1.12 -3.95 7.57
C ALA A 119 1.18 -5.09 8.58
N ILE A 120 2.13 -4.98 9.52
CA ILE A 120 2.01 -5.67 10.80
C ILE A 120 1.11 -4.82 11.69
N GLN A 121 -0.04 -5.35 12.07
CA GLN A 121 -0.98 -4.75 13.01
C GLN A 121 -0.90 -5.44 14.37
N PHE A 122 -1.11 -4.66 15.42
CA PHE A 122 -1.46 -5.16 16.75
C PHE A 122 -2.34 -4.15 17.47
N MET A 123 -3.03 -4.61 18.51
CA MET A 123 -3.79 -3.75 19.42
C MET A 123 -2.95 -3.45 20.65
N ALA A 124 -2.91 -2.19 21.07
CA ALA A 124 -2.14 -1.73 22.20
C ALA A 124 -3.04 -0.98 23.20
N ARG A 125 -2.83 -1.20 24.49
CA ARG A 125 -3.54 -0.51 25.56
C ARG A 125 -2.60 -0.15 26.69
N SER A 126 -2.61 1.11 27.11
CA SER A 126 -1.81 1.56 28.24
C SER A 126 -2.40 1.06 29.56
N SER A 127 -1.56 0.58 30.47
CA SER A 127 -1.96 0.25 31.84
C SER A 127 -2.12 1.49 32.74
N SER A 128 -1.46 2.59 32.37
CA SER A 128 -1.48 3.84 33.16
C SER A 128 -1.05 5.04 32.32
N GLY A 129 -1.88 6.07 32.29
CA GLY A 129 -1.61 7.29 31.51
C GLY A 129 -1.73 7.08 30.00
N ASN A 130 -1.58 8.16 29.24
CA ASN A 130 -1.55 8.09 27.78
C ASN A 130 -0.10 8.05 27.29
N LEU A 131 0.15 7.26 26.25
CA LEU A 131 1.45 7.16 25.59
C LEU A 131 1.35 7.79 24.20
N LYS A 132 2.24 8.73 23.88
CA LYS A 132 2.32 9.36 22.55
C LYS A 132 3.04 8.50 21.50
N GLY A 133 3.56 7.36 21.91
CA GLY A 133 4.32 6.45 21.07
C GLY A 133 4.73 5.21 21.84
N LEU A 134 5.23 4.21 21.12
CA LEU A 134 5.91 3.07 21.69
C LEU A 134 7.40 3.22 21.36
N PRO A 135 8.30 3.26 22.35
CA PRO A 135 9.74 3.34 22.11
C PRO A 135 10.25 1.96 21.63
N TRP A 136 9.71 1.47 20.52
CA TRP A 136 9.91 0.12 20.03
C TRP A 136 10.52 0.15 18.62
N ALA A 137 11.31 -0.86 18.33
CA ALA A 137 11.72 -1.20 16.97
C ALA A 137 11.25 -2.62 16.66
N MET A 138 10.63 -2.82 15.50
CA MET A 138 10.18 -4.11 15.03
C MET A 138 11.13 -4.63 13.96
N ALA A 139 11.38 -5.94 13.94
CA ALA A 139 12.20 -6.58 12.93
C ALA A 139 11.48 -7.77 12.29
N LEU A 140 11.61 -7.89 10.97
CA LEU A 140 11.31 -9.11 10.23
C LEU A 140 12.64 -9.82 9.99
N GLU A 141 12.83 -10.96 10.66
CA GLU A 141 14.02 -11.80 10.48
C GLU A 141 13.79 -12.84 9.39
N ASP A 142 14.70 -12.94 8.43
CA ASP A 142 14.71 -14.00 7.42
C ASP A 142 15.46 -15.27 7.89
N TYR A 143 15.40 -16.37 7.15
CA TYR A 143 16.16 -17.58 7.54
C TYR A 143 17.68 -17.46 7.39
N ASN A 144 18.18 -16.42 6.72
CA ASN A 144 19.62 -16.13 6.67
C ASN A 144 20.09 -15.40 7.93
N GLY A 145 19.16 -14.98 8.79
CA GLY A 145 19.42 -14.24 10.02
C GLY A 145 19.53 -12.73 9.82
N ALA A 146 19.25 -12.22 8.63
CA ALA A 146 19.16 -10.79 8.39
C ALA A 146 17.82 -10.25 8.91
N GLN A 147 17.84 -9.03 9.45
CA GLN A 147 16.70 -8.44 10.17
C GLN A 147 16.40 -7.06 9.59
N ALA A 148 15.33 -6.94 8.81
CA ALA A 148 14.85 -5.62 8.39
C ALA A 148 14.17 -4.94 9.57
N TRP A 149 14.64 -3.78 9.99
CA TRP A 149 14.10 -3.04 11.14
C TRP A 149 13.19 -1.89 10.72
N ALA A 150 12.16 -1.63 11.53
CA ALA A 150 11.25 -0.50 11.45
C ALA A 150 11.01 0.10 12.85
N GLY A 151 11.01 1.43 12.97
CA GLY A 151 10.59 2.10 14.20
C GLY A 151 9.06 2.14 14.32
N VAL A 152 8.52 2.09 15.55
CA VAL A 152 7.08 2.29 15.78
C VAL A 152 6.79 3.77 16.05
N PHE A 153 6.52 4.52 14.98
CA PHE A 153 6.30 5.97 15.08
C PHE A 153 4.84 6.32 15.44
N PRO A 154 4.57 7.52 15.99
CA PRO A 154 3.22 7.96 16.33
C PRO A 154 2.22 7.93 15.18
N GLU A 155 2.68 8.11 13.92
CA GLU A 155 1.81 8.08 12.74
C GLU A 155 1.25 6.68 12.45
N PHE A 156 1.83 5.63 13.03
CA PHE A 156 1.35 4.26 12.92
C PHE A 156 0.30 3.90 13.99
N ILE A 157 0.00 4.83 14.90
CA ILE A 157 -0.90 4.62 16.03
C ILE A 157 -2.20 5.36 15.72
N ASP A 158 -3.35 4.70 15.84
CA ASP A 158 -4.65 5.36 15.68
C ASP A 158 -4.77 6.56 16.64
N ASN A 159 -5.11 7.73 16.09
CA ASN A 159 -5.16 9.01 16.80
C ASN A 159 -3.82 9.45 17.43
N GLN A 160 -2.69 8.85 17.04
CA GLN A 160 -1.33 9.16 17.51
C GLN A 160 -1.17 9.04 19.04
N GLU A 161 -2.01 8.22 19.69
CA GLU A 161 -2.01 8.09 21.15
C GLU A 161 -2.57 6.74 21.60
N ILE A 162 -1.83 6.06 22.48
CA ILE A 162 -2.29 4.85 23.17
C ILE A 162 -2.86 5.26 24.51
N THR A 163 -4.10 4.86 24.78
CA THR A 163 -4.83 5.23 25.98
C THR A 163 -5.16 4.01 26.83
N GLY A 164 -5.99 4.19 27.87
CA GLY A 164 -6.58 3.08 28.62
C GLY A 164 -7.65 2.30 27.85
N GLN A 165 -7.85 2.55 26.56
CA GLN A 165 -8.66 1.74 25.63
C GLN A 165 -7.74 1.06 24.60
N TRP A 166 -8.23 0.01 23.94
CA TRP A 166 -7.49 -0.63 22.84
C TRP A 166 -7.36 0.34 21.67
N THR A 167 -6.12 0.64 21.32
CA THR A 167 -5.74 1.46 20.17
C THR A 167 -5.04 0.56 19.17
N ARG A 168 -5.42 0.66 17.90
CA ARG A 168 -4.76 -0.06 16.82
C ARG A 168 -3.41 0.58 16.49
N VAL A 169 -2.41 -0.25 16.25
CA VAL A 169 -1.11 0.14 15.71
C VAL A 169 -0.88 -0.64 14.41
N GLN A 170 -0.51 0.05 13.34
CA GLN A 170 -0.25 -0.54 12.02
C GLN A 170 1.10 -0.05 11.48
N VAL A 171 2.09 -0.94 11.47
CA VAL A 171 3.41 -0.66 10.90
C VAL A 171 3.46 -1.22 9.48
N PRO A 172 3.50 -0.37 8.43
CA PRO A 172 3.53 -0.82 7.04
C PRO A 172 4.75 -1.70 6.76
N LEU A 173 4.60 -2.73 5.92
CA LEU A 173 5.73 -3.59 5.53
C LEU A 173 6.84 -2.81 4.82
N LYS A 174 6.50 -1.71 4.11
CA LYS A 174 7.47 -0.77 3.53
C LYS A 174 8.36 -0.07 4.56
N ALA A 175 7.92 0.04 5.82
CA ALA A 175 8.71 0.71 6.85
C ALA A 175 9.92 -0.12 7.30
N PHE A 176 9.97 -1.40 6.96
CA PHE A 176 11.08 -2.31 7.28
C PHE A 176 12.19 -2.16 6.24
N ASP A 177 13.36 -1.67 6.64
CA ASP A 177 14.45 -1.32 5.72
C ASP A 177 15.22 -2.56 5.22
N THR A 178 14.70 -3.22 4.20
CA THR A 178 15.33 -4.42 3.61
C THR A 178 16.66 -4.14 2.95
N LYS A 179 16.86 -2.93 2.40
CA LYS A 179 18.07 -2.57 1.65
C LYS A 179 19.25 -2.35 2.59
N MET A 180 19.04 -1.61 3.68
CA MET A 180 20.08 -1.34 4.67
C MET A 180 20.54 -2.61 5.39
N PHE A 181 19.59 -3.52 5.68
CA PHE A 181 19.87 -4.72 6.47
C PHE A 181 20.03 -6.00 5.64
N HIS A 182 19.93 -5.91 4.31
CA HIS A 182 20.04 -7.03 3.38
C HIS A 182 19.11 -8.21 3.70
N ALA A 183 17.90 -7.92 4.20
CA ALA A 183 16.94 -8.96 4.57
C ALA A 183 16.05 -9.36 3.40
N ASP A 184 15.78 -10.66 3.28
CA ASP A 184 14.94 -11.23 2.24
C ASP A 184 13.49 -11.47 2.73
N LEU A 185 12.58 -10.59 2.33
CA LEU A 185 11.16 -10.69 2.69
C LEU A 185 10.43 -11.86 2.00
N SER A 186 11.07 -12.58 1.07
CA SER A 186 10.49 -13.79 0.48
C SER A 186 10.56 -15.01 1.40
N MET A 187 11.34 -14.92 2.49
CA MET A 187 11.61 -16.03 3.40
C MET A 187 11.66 -15.61 4.87
N VAL A 188 10.66 -14.84 5.31
CA VAL A 188 10.55 -14.37 6.69
C VAL A 188 10.26 -15.53 7.64
N LYS A 189 11.01 -15.58 8.74
CA LYS A 189 10.95 -16.61 9.79
C LYS A 189 10.15 -16.13 11.00
N GLN A 190 10.42 -14.93 11.50
CA GLN A 190 9.80 -14.43 12.74
C GLN A 190 9.65 -12.91 12.76
N LEU A 191 8.76 -12.44 13.63
CA LEU A 191 8.64 -11.05 14.03
C LEU A 191 9.37 -10.84 15.36
N ILE A 192 10.21 -9.81 15.45
CA ILE A 192 10.94 -9.42 16.65
C ILE A 192 10.50 -8.01 17.05
N ILE A 193 10.35 -7.74 18.34
CA ILE A 193 10.12 -6.40 18.88
C ILE A 193 11.21 -6.11 19.91
N GLN A 194 12.03 -5.10 19.64
CA GLN A 194 12.99 -4.54 20.56
C GLN A 194 12.37 -3.42 21.37
N LEU A 195 12.59 -3.44 22.67
CA LEU A 195 12.02 -2.50 23.64
C LEU A 195 13.09 -1.50 24.09
N GLU A 196 12.86 -0.21 23.87
CA GLU A 196 13.70 0.89 24.35
C GLU A 196 13.04 1.64 25.51
N ALA A 197 13.83 2.45 26.23
CA ALA A 197 13.37 3.20 27.40
C ALA A 197 12.68 2.28 28.45
N ASP A 198 11.61 2.76 29.06
CA ASP A 198 10.77 2.03 30.00
C ASP A 198 9.29 2.19 29.63
N GLY A 199 8.46 1.26 30.07
CA GLY A 199 7.03 1.33 29.80
C GLY A 199 6.25 0.12 30.30
N VAL A 200 4.92 0.27 30.29
CA VAL A 200 3.97 -0.79 30.59
C VAL A 200 2.81 -0.71 29.60
N VAL A 201 2.57 -1.78 28.84
CA VAL A 201 1.53 -1.82 27.81
C VAL A 201 0.96 -3.23 27.68
N TYR A 202 -0.33 -3.32 27.38
CA TYR A 202 -0.94 -4.55 26.91
C TYR A 202 -0.88 -4.62 25.39
N ILE A 203 -0.56 -5.79 24.85
CA ILE A 203 -0.67 -6.07 23.40
C ILE A 203 -1.57 -7.27 23.14
N ASP A 204 -2.33 -7.18 22.05
CA ASP A 204 -3.21 -8.23 21.57
C ASP A 204 -3.23 -8.28 20.03
N ASP A 205 -3.71 -9.39 19.46
CA ASP A 205 -4.13 -9.52 18.06
C ASP A 205 -3.06 -9.08 17.05
N VAL A 206 -1.87 -9.70 17.15
CA VAL A 206 -0.74 -9.43 16.25
C VAL A 206 -0.96 -10.18 14.94
N ARG A 207 -1.10 -9.45 13.84
CA ARG A 207 -1.41 -10.02 12.52
C ARG A 207 -0.88 -9.18 11.37
N VAL A 208 -0.80 -9.79 10.20
CA VAL A 208 -0.70 -9.09 8.93
C VAL A 208 -2.09 -8.66 8.51
N VAL A 209 -2.24 -7.38 8.19
CA VAL A 209 -3.47 -6.84 7.61
C VAL A 209 -3.19 -6.23 6.26
N ASP A 210 -4.21 -6.27 5.41
CA ASP A 210 -4.26 -5.42 4.25
C ASP A 210 -4.55 -4.00 4.75
N LEU A 211 -3.73 -3.02 4.42
CA LEU A 211 -4.04 -1.60 4.66
C LEU A 211 -5.14 -1.11 3.70
N GLY A 212 -5.82 -2.04 3.03
CA GLY A 212 -6.36 -1.85 1.70
C GLY A 212 -5.24 -1.58 0.72
N GLU A 213 -5.60 -1.34 -0.53
CA GLU A 213 -4.69 -0.60 -1.37
C GLU A 213 -4.53 0.79 -0.73
N HIS A 214 -3.40 1.05 -0.07
CA HIS A 214 -2.80 2.39 -0.16
C HIS A 214 -2.48 2.60 -1.64
N ASN A 215 -3.53 2.84 -2.42
CA ASN A 215 -3.51 2.98 -3.86
C ASN A 215 -2.77 4.27 -4.14
N ASN A 216 -1.44 4.17 -4.17
CA ASN A 216 -0.73 4.86 -5.21
C ASN A 216 -1.31 4.29 -6.52
N ARG A 217 -2.34 4.97 -7.04
CA ARG A 217 -3.01 4.62 -8.28
C ARG A 217 -1.93 4.34 -9.31
N SER A 218 -2.06 3.21 -9.99
CA SER A 218 -1.17 2.87 -11.08
C SER A 218 -1.87 3.04 -12.41
N VAL A 219 -1.13 3.42 -13.43
CA VAL A 219 -1.61 3.43 -14.81
C VAL A 219 -0.54 2.94 -15.75
N ASP A 220 -0.92 2.05 -16.67
CA ASP A 220 -0.07 1.63 -17.77
C ASP A 220 -0.27 2.56 -18.95
N ILE A 221 0.84 3.07 -19.51
CA ILE A 221 0.83 3.91 -20.69
C ILE A 221 1.85 3.40 -21.71
N SER A 222 1.59 3.61 -22.99
CA SER A 222 2.54 3.29 -24.06
C SER A 222 2.83 4.54 -24.90
N TYR A 223 4.03 4.58 -25.46
CA TYR A 223 4.41 5.62 -26.41
C TYR A 223 3.58 5.54 -27.69
N ASN A 224 3.06 6.68 -28.12
CA ASN A 224 2.17 6.83 -29.28
C ASN A 224 0.89 5.97 -29.22
N GLY A 225 0.55 5.47 -28.03
CA GLY A 225 -0.66 4.71 -27.77
C GLY A 225 -1.89 5.59 -27.53
N SER A 226 -2.98 4.97 -27.09
CA SER A 226 -4.18 5.70 -26.66
C SER A 226 -3.94 6.49 -25.39
N SER A 227 -4.62 7.63 -25.25
CA SER A 227 -4.63 8.37 -23.99
C SER A 227 -5.18 7.51 -22.84
N ARG A 228 -4.74 7.84 -21.63
CA ARG A 228 -5.19 7.25 -20.37
C ARG A 228 -5.90 8.30 -19.55
N THR A 229 -7.03 7.92 -18.97
CA THR A 229 -7.75 8.76 -18.03
C THR A 229 -7.08 8.66 -16.67
N LEU A 230 -6.60 9.80 -16.15
CA LEU A 230 -6.06 9.91 -14.80
C LEU A 230 -7.20 10.29 -13.84
N LEU A 231 -7.94 11.37 -14.15
CA LEU A 231 -9.09 11.81 -13.36
C LEU A 231 -10.38 11.65 -14.15
N ASP A 232 -11.40 11.11 -13.49
CA ASP A 232 -12.78 11.02 -13.98
C ASP A 232 -13.72 11.23 -12.79
N GLN A 233 -13.96 12.49 -12.46
CA GLN A 233 -14.81 12.91 -11.35
C GLN A 233 -15.96 13.76 -11.87
N PRO A 234 -17.12 13.79 -11.17
CA PRO A 234 -18.15 14.77 -11.44
C PRO A 234 -17.56 16.19 -11.35
N GLY A 235 -17.49 16.87 -12.50
CA GLY A 235 -16.95 18.21 -12.63
C GLY A 235 -15.46 18.32 -13.03
N ALA A 236 -14.72 17.22 -13.16
CA ALA A 236 -13.34 17.27 -13.67
C ALA A 236 -12.89 15.96 -14.31
N GLY A 237 -12.31 16.05 -15.51
CA GLY A 237 -11.67 14.95 -16.22
C GLY A 237 -10.26 15.32 -16.66
N VAL A 238 -9.29 14.43 -16.47
CA VAL A 238 -7.91 14.60 -16.92
C VAL A 238 -7.43 13.36 -17.65
N GLN A 239 -6.88 13.56 -18.84
CA GLN A 239 -6.28 12.52 -19.66
C GLN A 239 -4.83 12.84 -19.98
N MET A 240 -4.04 11.79 -20.17
CA MET A 240 -2.64 11.88 -20.54
C MET A 240 -2.29 10.92 -21.67
N ALA A 241 -1.41 11.33 -22.58
CA ALA A 241 -0.81 10.48 -23.59
C ALA A 241 0.70 10.71 -23.63
N LEU A 242 1.45 9.69 -24.07
CA LEU A 242 2.88 9.82 -24.35
C LEU A 242 3.12 9.82 -25.86
N THR A 243 3.98 10.72 -26.30
CA THR A 243 4.57 10.71 -27.64
C THR A 243 6.07 10.49 -27.53
N ASP A 244 6.74 10.22 -28.64
CA ASP A 244 8.21 10.03 -28.62
C ASP A 244 9.00 11.21 -28.06
N SER A 245 8.44 12.42 -28.06
CA SER A 245 9.14 13.64 -27.64
C SER A 245 8.51 14.38 -26.47
N SER A 246 7.27 14.03 -26.09
CA SER A 246 6.45 14.86 -25.21
C SER A 246 5.45 14.06 -24.38
N ILE A 247 5.11 14.59 -23.21
CA ILE A 247 3.92 14.23 -22.43
C ILE A 247 2.78 15.15 -22.89
N VAL A 248 1.63 14.59 -23.24
CA VAL A 248 0.43 15.36 -23.63
C VAL A 248 -0.61 15.23 -22.54
N LEU A 249 -1.10 16.36 -22.03
CA LEU A 249 -2.17 16.42 -21.02
C LEU A 249 -3.36 17.18 -21.55
N THR A 250 -4.55 16.66 -21.28
CA THR A 250 -5.82 17.33 -21.54
C THR A 250 -6.68 17.29 -20.29
N ALA A 251 -7.17 18.45 -19.85
CA ALA A 251 -8.07 18.57 -18.72
C ALA A 251 -9.38 19.26 -19.17
N VAL A 252 -10.51 18.81 -18.63
CA VAL A 252 -11.81 19.45 -18.74
C VAL A 252 -12.34 19.64 -17.33
N VAL A 253 -12.65 20.88 -16.95
CA VAL A 253 -13.07 21.23 -15.60
C VAL A 253 -14.36 22.06 -15.67
N GLU A 254 -15.36 21.66 -14.89
CA GLU A 254 -16.61 22.37 -14.69
C GLU A 254 -16.48 23.29 -13.48
N ASP A 255 -15.99 24.50 -13.72
CA ASP A 255 -15.94 25.54 -12.72
C ASP A 255 -16.17 26.93 -13.33
N ALA A 256 -16.98 27.75 -12.64
CA ALA A 256 -17.24 29.14 -13.01
C ALA A 256 -16.03 30.01 -12.64
N ILE A 257 -15.00 29.86 -13.47
CA ILE A 257 -13.64 30.41 -13.46
C ILE A 257 -13.35 31.64 -12.57
N HIS A 258 -12.29 31.53 -11.77
CA HIS A 258 -11.44 32.68 -11.42
C HIS A 258 -10.26 32.77 -12.41
N VAL A 259 -10.50 33.43 -13.56
CA VAL A 259 -9.42 33.74 -14.53
C VAL A 259 -8.64 34.94 -13.98
N GLY A 260 -7.49 34.71 -13.38
CA GLY A 260 -6.55 35.74 -12.96
C GLY A 260 -5.71 36.31 -14.09
N THR A 261 -4.89 37.30 -13.74
CA THR A 261 -3.81 37.83 -14.58
C THR A 261 -2.50 37.11 -14.23
N SER A 262 -1.54 37.06 -15.16
CA SER A 262 -0.32 36.24 -15.06
C SER A 262 0.47 36.45 -13.76
N SER A 263 1.00 35.37 -13.16
CA SER A 263 2.10 35.46 -12.21
C SER A 263 3.23 34.49 -12.55
N GLU A 264 4.46 34.97 -12.38
CA GLU A 264 5.72 34.32 -12.78
C GLU A 264 6.39 33.55 -11.62
N GLU A 265 5.69 33.34 -10.49
CA GLU A 265 6.28 32.71 -9.30
C GLU A 265 5.27 31.82 -8.55
N TRP A 266 5.62 30.57 -8.27
CA TRP A 266 4.97 29.78 -7.21
C TRP A 266 5.37 30.34 -5.83
N PRO A 267 4.46 30.52 -4.84
CA PRO A 267 3.03 30.16 -4.79
C PRO A 267 2.07 31.30 -5.17
N LYS A 268 2.53 32.34 -5.86
CA LYS A 268 1.71 33.53 -6.23
C LYS A 268 0.73 33.25 -7.37
N MET A 269 0.46 31.98 -7.70
CA MET A 269 -0.37 31.60 -8.84
C MET A 269 -1.78 32.13 -8.65
N GLU A 270 -2.19 33.07 -9.49
CA GLU A 270 -3.45 33.82 -9.33
C GLU A 270 -4.64 33.14 -10.04
N ASN A 271 -4.44 31.93 -10.57
CA ASN A 271 -5.37 31.26 -11.46
C ASN A 271 -5.72 29.87 -10.93
N ASP A 272 -6.94 29.42 -11.24
CA ASP A 272 -7.26 27.99 -11.25
C ASP A 272 -6.34 27.25 -12.23
N GLY A 273 -6.21 25.93 -12.11
CA GLY A 273 -5.40 25.19 -13.06
C GLY A 273 -5.17 23.72 -12.71
N LEU A 274 -4.11 23.18 -13.30
CA LEU A 274 -3.68 21.80 -13.11
C LEU A 274 -2.26 21.77 -12.56
N ILE A 275 -2.01 20.93 -11.56
CA ILE A 275 -0.66 20.56 -11.13
C ILE A 275 -0.37 19.16 -11.66
N LEU A 276 0.77 18.99 -12.33
CA LEU A 276 1.33 17.70 -12.71
C LEU A 276 2.63 17.50 -11.94
N ALA A 277 2.72 16.40 -11.19
CA ALA A 277 3.92 16.00 -10.47
C ALA A 277 4.42 14.66 -11.00
N PHE A 278 5.72 14.51 -11.28
CA PHE A 278 6.25 13.22 -11.69
C PHE A 278 7.75 13.09 -11.47
N SER A 279 8.24 11.86 -11.38
CA SER A 279 9.68 11.55 -11.38
C SER A 279 10.19 11.31 -12.79
N SER A 280 11.43 11.72 -13.09
CA SER A 280 12.10 11.36 -14.35
C SER A 280 13.19 10.30 -14.23
N ASN A 281 13.47 9.83 -13.01
CA ASN A 281 14.47 8.79 -12.73
C ASN A 281 13.79 7.60 -12.06
N PRO A 282 13.74 6.41 -12.70
CA PRO A 282 13.07 5.23 -12.16
C PRO A 282 13.85 4.56 -11.02
N ASP A 283 15.15 4.84 -10.89
CA ASP A 283 16.01 4.26 -9.84
C ASP A 283 15.81 4.89 -8.45
N LEU A 284 15.02 5.97 -8.37
CA LEU A 284 14.79 6.67 -7.11
C LEU A 284 13.90 5.87 -6.16
N ASP A 285 14.18 5.98 -4.86
CA ASP A 285 13.33 5.38 -3.84
C ASP A 285 11.94 6.01 -3.86
N ASN A 286 10.92 5.18 -4.11
CA ASN A 286 9.52 5.58 -4.17
C ASN A 286 8.93 5.95 -2.81
N SER A 287 9.63 5.65 -1.70
CA SER A 287 9.23 6.04 -0.35
C SER A 287 9.78 7.41 0.09
N ARG A 288 10.53 8.10 -0.78
CA ARG A 288 11.17 9.38 -0.46
C ARG A 288 10.15 10.46 -0.10
N LYS A 289 10.47 11.22 0.94
CA LYS A 289 9.62 12.31 1.47
C LYS A 289 9.98 13.71 0.96
N GLN A 290 10.87 13.79 -0.04
CA GLN A 290 11.36 15.05 -0.60
C GLN A 290 11.60 14.94 -2.10
N LEU A 291 11.46 16.06 -2.81
CA LEU A 291 11.76 16.19 -4.23
C LEU A 291 13.27 16.15 -4.50
N PHE A 292 13.64 15.51 -5.61
CA PHE A 292 14.95 15.65 -6.25
C PHE A 292 14.90 16.58 -7.46
N LEU A 293 16.07 17.05 -7.92
CA LEU A 293 16.18 17.89 -9.12
C LEU A 293 15.72 17.18 -10.40
N SER A 294 15.64 15.84 -10.40
CA SER A 294 15.06 15.04 -11.47
C SER A 294 13.54 14.95 -11.40
N ASP A 295 12.91 15.26 -10.27
CA ASP A 295 11.45 15.33 -10.19
C ASP A 295 10.97 16.60 -10.91
N ARG A 296 9.70 16.60 -11.33
CA ARG A 296 9.04 17.76 -11.93
C ARG A 296 7.75 18.03 -11.18
N LEU A 297 7.51 19.30 -10.89
CA LEU A 297 6.27 19.82 -10.35
C LEU A 297 5.86 20.99 -11.22
N LEU A 298 4.88 20.75 -12.09
CA LEU A 298 4.47 21.68 -13.13
C LEU A 298 3.08 22.22 -12.84
N PHE A 299 2.89 23.51 -13.03
CA PHE A 299 1.57 24.13 -13.00
C PHE A 299 1.15 24.63 -14.38
N LEU A 300 -0.07 24.27 -14.77
CA LEU A 300 -0.70 24.67 -16.02
C LEU A 300 -1.86 25.60 -15.67
N PRO A 301 -1.71 26.92 -15.86
CA PRO A 301 -2.75 27.88 -15.49
C PRO A 301 -3.96 27.82 -16.43
N ALA A 302 -5.17 27.96 -15.87
CA ALA A 302 -6.40 28.11 -16.61
C ALA A 302 -6.60 29.53 -17.16
N MET A 303 -5.72 29.93 -18.09
CA MET A 303 -5.75 31.28 -18.67
C MET A 303 -5.38 31.29 -20.16
N LYS A 304 -5.88 32.29 -20.89
CA LYS A 304 -5.50 32.51 -22.30
C LYS A 304 -4.02 32.87 -22.39
N ASN A 305 -3.28 32.18 -23.26
CA ASN A 305 -1.83 32.30 -23.41
C ASN A 305 -1.04 32.01 -22.13
N GLY A 306 -1.60 31.20 -21.22
CA GLY A 306 -0.91 30.77 -20.01
C GLY A 306 0.34 29.97 -20.36
N LEU A 307 1.42 30.18 -19.60
CA LEU A 307 2.65 29.41 -19.74
C LEU A 307 2.78 28.42 -18.57
N VAL A 308 3.42 27.28 -18.82
CA VAL A 308 3.65 26.28 -17.78
C VAL A 308 4.77 26.76 -16.87
N TRP A 309 4.55 26.70 -15.56
CA TRP A 309 5.57 26.97 -14.55
C TRP A 309 6.16 25.66 -14.02
N ASP A 310 7.49 25.53 -14.04
CA ASP A 310 8.24 24.43 -13.43
C ASP A 310 8.78 24.88 -12.07
N ASP A 311 8.19 24.38 -10.99
CA ASP A 311 8.54 24.81 -9.63
C ASP A 311 9.89 24.28 -9.15
N VAL A 312 10.28 23.09 -9.63
CA VAL A 312 11.55 22.47 -9.25
C VAL A 312 12.71 23.27 -9.81
N ASN A 313 12.60 23.68 -11.08
CA ASN A 313 13.65 24.46 -11.76
C ASN A 313 13.45 25.98 -11.67
N ARG A 314 12.34 26.45 -11.09
CA ARG A 314 11.99 27.88 -10.96
C ARG A 314 12.01 28.61 -12.30
N GLN A 315 11.35 28.05 -13.31
CA GLN A 315 11.32 28.61 -14.66
C GLN A 315 9.96 28.48 -15.35
N THR A 316 9.71 29.35 -16.31
CA THR A 316 8.56 29.28 -17.20
C THR A 316 8.93 28.58 -18.51
N LEU A 317 8.13 27.61 -18.94
CA LEU A 317 8.31 26.93 -20.22
C LEU A 317 7.74 27.77 -21.37
N ALA A 318 8.40 27.76 -22.52
CA ALA A 318 8.09 28.64 -23.64
C ALA A 318 6.79 28.30 -24.37
N ARG A 319 6.34 27.03 -24.32
CA ARG A 319 5.12 26.59 -24.98
C ARG A 319 3.87 26.94 -24.15
N PRO A 320 2.87 27.61 -24.74
CA PRO A 320 1.66 27.97 -24.02
C PRO A 320 0.73 26.77 -23.82
N VAL A 321 -0.03 26.82 -22.72
CA VAL A 321 -1.20 25.99 -22.48
C VAL A 321 -2.33 26.46 -23.40
N LEU A 322 -2.88 25.55 -24.18
CA LEU A 322 -4.07 25.82 -24.96
C LEU A 322 -5.28 25.88 -24.02
N PHE A 323 -5.86 27.07 -23.91
CA PHE A 323 -7.02 27.33 -23.07
C PHE A 323 -8.27 27.56 -23.92
N GLU A 324 -9.33 26.84 -23.61
CA GLU A 324 -10.65 27.02 -24.20
C GLU A 324 -11.70 27.16 -23.08
N LYS A 325 -12.48 28.23 -23.12
CA LYS A 325 -13.63 28.40 -22.22
C LYS A 325 -14.79 27.54 -22.72
N THR A 326 -15.38 26.73 -21.84
CA THR A 326 -16.57 25.91 -22.14
C THR A 326 -17.83 26.56 -21.57
N ALA A 327 -18.99 25.94 -21.78
CA ALA A 327 -20.26 26.45 -21.23
C ALA A 327 -20.31 26.41 -19.69
N SER A 328 -19.66 25.42 -19.07
CA SER A 328 -19.66 25.16 -17.62
C SER A 328 -18.30 25.38 -16.94
N GLY A 329 -17.23 25.65 -17.71
CA GLY A 329 -15.91 25.96 -17.17
C GLY A 329 -14.83 26.12 -18.23
N TYR A 330 -13.84 25.23 -18.26
CA TYR A 330 -12.71 25.35 -19.17
C TYR A 330 -12.10 24.00 -19.59
N ARG A 331 -11.33 24.04 -20.68
CA ARG A 331 -10.47 22.96 -21.16
C ARG A 331 -9.04 23.47 -21.26
N LEU A 332 -8.10 22.67 -20.76
CA LEU A 332 -6.66 22.89 -20.91
C LEU A 332 -6.06 21.78 -21.77
N THR A 333 -5.10 22.13 -22.62
CA THR A 333 -4.24 21.15 -23.29
C THR A 333 -2.81 21.64 -23.30
N ALA A 334 -1.88 20.79 -22.88
CA ALA A 334 -0.46 21.08 -22.88
C ALA A 334 0.33 19.92 -23.48
N GLU A 335 1.32 20.27 -24.31
CA GLU A 335 2.31 19.33 -24.84
C GLU A 335 3.67 19.70 -24.23
N LEU A 336 4.10 18.89 -23.26
CA LEU A 336 5.29 19.10 -22.45
C LEU A 336 6.46 18.32 -23.05
N SER A 337 7.39 19.01 -23.71
CA SER A 337 8.54 18.36 -24.34
C SER A 337 9.55 17.88 -23.31
N PHE A 338 10.02 16.63 -23.43
CA PHE A 338 11.12 16.11 -22.59
C PHE A 338 12.36 17.00 -22.67
N ARG A 339 12.66 17.53 -23.88
CA ARG A 339 13.79 18.42 -24.12
C ARG A 339 13.65 19.76 -23.39
N GLU A 340 12.48 20.38 -23.44
CA GLU A 340 12.23 21.66 -22.74
C GLU A 340 12.25 21.47 -21.22
N LEU A 341 11.78 20.32 -20.74
CA LEU A 341 11.83 19.93 -19.34
C LEU A 341 13.25 19.55 -18.87
N GLY A 342 14.21 19.41 -19.79
CA GLY A 342 15.59 19.00 -19.46
C GLY A 342 15.67 17.59 -18.89
N ILE A 343 14.79 16.68 -19.31
CA ILE A 343 14.76 15.27 -18.89
C ILE A 343 14.87 14.35 -20.09
N SER A 344 15.34 13.13 -19.84
CA SER A 344 15.26 12.05 -20.81
C SER A 344 13.81 11.59 -21.00
N LYS A 345 13.53 11.03 -22.18
CA LYS A 345 12.33 10.24 -22.41
C LYS A 345 12.27 9.10 -21.37
N TRP A 346 11.09 8.81 -20.83
CA TRP A 346 10.91 7.66 -19.95
C TRP A 346 11.23 6.35 -20.68
N GLU A 347 11.89 5.45 -19.98
CA GLU A 347 12.33 4.17 -20.50
C GLU A 347 11.15 3.20 -20.54
N GLN A 348 11.18 2.29 -21.52
CA GLN A 348 10.17 1.25 -21.62
C GLN A 348 10.37 0.20 -20.53
N ASP A 349 9.24 -0.37 -20.10
CA ASP A 349 9.10 -1.36 -19.05
C ASP A 349 9.59 -0.88 -17.67
N GLU A 350 9.70 0.44 -17.48
CA GLU A 350 10.07 1.07 -16.22
C GLU A 350 8.86 1.70 -15.49
N ASN A 351 9.05 1.96 -14.20
CA ASN A 351 8.08 2.62 -13.34
C ASN A 351 8.55 4.01 -12.91
N TYR A 352 7.64 4.98 -12.96
CA TYR A 352 7.85 6.33 -12.49
C TYR A 352 6.75 6.71 -11.50
N LEU A 353 7.01 7.65 -10.63
CA LEU A 353 5.98 8.27 -9.83
C LEU A 353 5.26 9.35 -10.64
N LEU A 354 3.94 9.45 -10.43
CA LEU A 354 3.07 10.41 -11.10
C LEU A 354 1.97 10.87 -10.15
N ASP A 355 1.61 12.14 -10.22
CA ASP A 355 0.38 12.66 -9.65
C ASP A 355 -0.19 13.80 -10.48
N VAL A 356 -1.50 14.00 -10.39
CA VAL A 356 -2.17 15.12 -11.02
C VAL A 356 -3.27 15.65 -10.13
N ALA A 357 -3.35 16.97 -10.02
CA ALA A 357 -4.34 17.66 -9.21
C ALA A 357 -4.98 18.82 -9.97
N VAL A 358 -6.31 18.93 -9.89
CA VAL A 358 -7.06 20.13 -10.24
C VAL A 358 -7.05 21.04 -9.02
N VAL A 359 -6.65 22.27 -9.22
CA VAL A 359 -6.51 23.26 -8.14
C VAL A 359 -7.34 24.49 -8.43
N ASP A 360 -8.00 24.97 -7.37
CA ASP A 360 -8.79 26.19 -7.38
C ASP A 360 -8.07 27.26 -6.58
N ARG A 361 -8.27 28.51 -7.00
CA ARG A 361 -7.76 29.66 -6.28
C ARG A 361 -8.76 30.17 -5.26
N GLN A 362 -8.38 30.13 -3.98
CA GLN A 362 -9.19 30.72 -2.89
C GLN A 362 -8.40 31.84 -2.18
N SER A 363 -8.79 33.09 -2.40
CA SER A 363 -8.20 34.31 -1.78
C SER A 363 -6.69 34.50 -2.00
N SER A 364 -5.80 33.94 -1.16
CA SER A 364 -4.32 33.94 -1.25
C SER A 364 -3.67 32.54 -1.39
N GLU A 365 -4.44 31.46 -1.27
CA GLU A 365 -3.96 30.07 -1.32
C GLU A 365 -4.49 29.30 -2.55
N LEU A 366 -3.69 28.33 -3.00
CA LEU A 366 -4.11 27.29 -3.94
C LEU A 366 -4.70 26.14 -3.13
N VAL A 367 -5.90 25.69 -3.49
CA VAL A 367 -6.59 24.58 -2.83
C VAL A 367 -6.75 23.45 -3.84
N VAL A 368 -6.31 22.25 -3.46
CA VAL A 368 -6.55 21.03 -4.24
C VAL A 368 -8.03 20.70 -4.18
N ARG A 369 -8.68 20.65 -5.34
CA ARG A 369 -10.10 20.30 -5.46
C ARG A 369 -10.29 18.82 -5.78
N TYR A 370 -9.49 18.30 -6.70
CA TYR A 370 -9.49 16.90 -7.09
C TYR A 370 -8.06 16.45 -7.28
N ARG A 371 -7.70 15.27 -6.76
CA ARG A 371 -6.39 14.68 -6.98
C ARG A 371 -6.50 13.24 -7.44
N TRP A 372 -5.61 12.85 -8.36
CA TRP A 372 -5.57 11.49 -8.87
C TRP A 372 -5.25 10.52 -7.75
N ASN A 373 -4.18 10.78 -7.00
CA ASN A 373 -3.69 9.86 -6.00
C ASN A 373 -4.21 10.08 -4.56
N GLY A 374 -5.49 10.45 -4.43
CA GLY A 374 -6.19 10.62 -3.15
C GLY A 374 -5.98 12.00 -2.49
N ASP A 375 -7.05 12.53 -1.89
CA ASP A 375 -7.07 13.86 -1.26
C ASP A 375 -6.59 13.85 0.21
N ASP A 376 -6.36 12.68 0.78
CA ASP A 376 -6.02 12.44 2.20
C ASP A 376 -4.52 12.55 2.51
N LYS A 377 -3.66 12.68 1.50
CA LYS A 377 -2.20 12.72 1.67
C LYS A 377 -1.67 14.16 1.66
N PRO A 378 -1.25 14.72 2.82
CA PRO A 378 -0.80 16.11 2.89
C PRO A 378 0.53 16.33 2.16
N ALA A 379 0.72 17.56 1.67
CA ALA A 379 1.98 18.07 1.09
C ALA A 379 2.51 17.30 -0.13
N PHE A 380 1.62 16.89 -1.05
CA PHE A 380 2.03 16.15 -2.25
C PHE A 380 3.00 16.93 -3.14
N GLU A 381 2.95 18.26 -3.09
CA GLU A 381 3.85 19.16 -3.82
C GLU A 381 5.30 19.04 -3.35
N ARG A 382 5.55 18.35 -2.23
CA ARG A 382 6.89 18.19 -1.63
C ARG A 382 7.25 16.75 -1.32
N ASN A 383 6.28 15.84 -1.35
CA ASN A 383 6.43 14.49 -0.85
C ASN A 383 6.07 13.43 -1.93
N PRO A 384 7.04 12.98 -2.73
CA PRO A 384 6.82 11.97 -3.76
C PRO A 384 6.29 10.63 -3.25
N SER A 385 6.52 10.25 -1.99
CA SER A 385 5.94 9.01 -1.42
C SER A 385 4.42 8.96 -1.47
N THR A 386 3.78 10.11 -1.66
CA THR A 386 2.33 10.25 -1.79
C THR A 386 1.83 10.18 -3.22
N TRP A 387 2.70 10.08 -4.23
CA TRP A 387 2.32 10.05 -5.66
C TRP A 387 1.93 8.64 -6.12
N GLY A 388 1.12 8.55 -7.16
CA GLY A 388 0.80 7.30 -7.85
C GLY A 388 1.99 6.74 -8.62
N SER A 389 1.78 5.63 -9.32
CA SER A 389 2.78 5.02 -10.21
C SER A 389 2.32 5.08 -11.66
N ILE A 390 3.26 5.25 -12.58
CA ILE A 390 3.03 5.06 -14.00
C ILE A 390 4.04 4.06 -14.54
N HIS A 391 3.51 3.04 -15.21
CA HIS A 391 4.33 2.05 -15.89
C HIS A 391 4.33 2.33 -17.39
N VAL A 392 5.51 2.50 -17.97
CA VAL A 392 5.68 2.79 -19.39
C VAL A 392 5.85 1.48 -20.14
N THR A 393 4.76 0.91 -20.62
CA THR A 393 4.77 -0.38 -21.31
C THR A 393 5.44 -0.30 -22.69
N SER A 394 6.21 -1.32 -23.03
CA SER A 394 6.41 -1.70 -24.43
C SER A 394 5.06 -2.11 -25.03
N GLU A 395 4.68 -1.65 -26.22
CA GLU A 395 3.45 -2.12 -26.87
C GLU A 395 3.51 -3.65 -27.02
N LEU A 396 2.78 -4.38 -26.20
CA LEU A 396 2.36 -5.72 -26.56
C LEU A 396 1.35 -5.58 -27.69
N SER A 397 1.76 -6.02 -28.88
CA SER A 397 0.87 -6.32 -30.00
C SER A 397 -0.47 -6.82 -29.48
N ALA A 398 -1.55 -6.11 -29.83
CA ALA A 398 -2.92 -6.50 -29.51
C ALA A 398 -3.09 -8.03 -29.63
N LYS A 399 -3.51 -8.68 -28.54
CA LYS A 399 -4.14 -10.00 -28.60
C LYS A 399 -5.64 -9.84 -28.65
#